data_AF-A0A3L7YIP7-F1
#
_entry.id   AF-A0A3L7YIP7-F1
#
_cell.length_a   1.000
_cell.length_b   1.000
_cell.length_c   1.000
_cell.angle_alpha   90.00
_cell.angle_beta   90.00
_cell.angle_gamma   90.00
#
_symmetry.space_group_name_H-M   'P 1'
#
loop_
_entity.id
_entity.type
_entity.pdbx_description
1 polymer ?
#
loop_
_entity_poly.entity_id
_entity_poly.type
_entity_poly.pdbx_seq_one_letter_code
_entity_poly.pdbx_strand_id
1 'polypeptide(L)'
;DLGNPGGLGNLHGYTTTVQVPTGGNVQVCMGAANSIGPGSSVSLGCRNVVMPGGSPIGVIDTASNGVGSISVTGWVVDPDTAAAIDVHVYVDGIGRLAIRADGTRNDVAAGFPGYGATRGYSGSVSIGGGAHTVCVYGINVGVGNHSLLGCRVVQVAGGSPFGALDTVTFENGSLRVTGWAVDPDTVSSIPVHVYVQGQGYALTANGNRPDIAGGLPAYGAAHGFDNLLPAPEGRQTVCAYAINVGAGNHSLLGCREVVVPMGSPIGHIDGASIANGSVSINGWAIDPNTASPDEETDFIPELDLCQRRVRVDYAVRVRN
;
A
#
# COMPACT_ATOMS: atom_id res chain seq x y z
N ASP A 1 54.31 -22.91 -28.63
CA ASP A 1 55.39 -22.65 -29.60
C ASP A 1 56.33 -23.85 -29.59
N LEU A 2 56.01 -24.86 -30.41
CA LEU A 2 56.95 -25.96 -30.66
C LEU A 2 57.80 -25.49 -31.83
N GLY A 3 59.05 -25.10 -31.57
CA GLY A 3 59.99 -24.72 -32.60
C GLY A 3 60.09 -25.84 -33.64
N ASN A 4 59.51 -25.58 -34.81
CA ASN A 4 59.50 -26.35 -36.06
C ASN A 4 60.18 -27.75 -36.00
N PRO A 5 59.60 -28.75 -35.32
CA PRO A 5 60.18 -30.08 -35.31
C PRO A 5 59.81 -30.73 -36.65
N GLY A 6 60.75 -30.73 -37.60
CA GLY A 6 60.61 -31.46 -38.86
C GLY A 6 60.10 -30.68 -40.08
N GLY A 7 60.14 -29.34 -40.08
CA GLY A 7 59.78 -28.54 -41.26
C GLY A 7 58.27 -28.34 -41.48
N LEU A 8 57.45 -28.70 -40.49
CA LEU A 8 55.98 -28.68 -40.55
C LEU A 8 55.37 -27.30 -40.24
N GLY A 9 56.18 -26.26 -39.99
CA GLY A 9 55.70 -24.90 -39.71
C GLY A 9 55.35 -24.66 -38.23
N ASN A 10 54.79 -23.49 -37.92
CA ASN A 10 54.56 -23.00 -36.55
C ASN A 10 53.08 -22.92 -36.14
N LEU A 11 52.14 -23.42 -36.97
CA LEU A 11 50.69 -23.34 -36.73
C LEU A 11 50.11 -24.55 -35.96
N HIS A 12 50.92 -25.19 -35.11
CA HIS A 12 50.53 -26.42 -34.38
C HIS A 12 50.07 -26.16 -32.94
N GLY A 13 50.12 -24.91 -32.48
CA GLY A 13 49.58 -24.52 -31.18
C GLY A 13 48.05 -24.48 -31.22
N TYR A 14 47.41 -24.99 -30.18
CA TYR A 14 45.96 -24.87 -29.99
C TYR A 14 45.67 -24.14 -28.69
N THR A 15 44.66 -23.28 -28.73
CA THR A 15 44.01 -22.69 -27.56
C THR A 15 42.52 -22.79 -27.83
N THR A 16 41.79 -23.41 -26.91
CA THR A 16 40.33 -23.51 -27.01
C THR A 16 39.72 -23.31 -25.62
N THR A 17 38.48 -22.83 -25.60
CA THR A 17 37.67 -22.74 -24.39
C THR A 17 36.52 -23.72 -24.56
N VAL A 18 36.35 -24.61 -23.59
CA VAL A 18 35.22 -25.55 -23.55
C VAL A 18 34.38 -25.23 -22.32
N GLN A 19 33.06 -25.17 -22.49
CA GLN A 19 32.15 -25.04 -21.36
C GLN A 19 32.06 -26.40 -20.65
N VAL A 20 32.28 -26.40 -19.34
CA VAL A 20 32.16 -27.59 -18.49
C VAL A 20 31.12 -27.32 -17.41
N PRO A 21 30.38 -28.36 -16.95
CA PRO A 21 29.52 -28.22 -15.79
C PRO A 21 30.30 -27.68 -14.58
N THR A 22 29.67 -26.79 -13.82
CA THR A 22 30.19 -26.32 -12.53
C THR A 22 30.08 -27.41 -11.47
N GLY A 23 30.88 -27.28 -10.40
CA GLY A 23 30.90 -28.22 -9.29
C GLY A 23 31.69 -29.51 -9.52
N GLY A 24 32.66 -29.75 -8.64
CA GLY A 24 33.34 -31.04 -8.52
C GLY A 24 34.45 -31.26 -9.55
N ASN A 25 34.87 -32.51 -9.69
CA ASN A 25 35.96 -32.91 -10.58
C ASN A 25 35.42 -33.14 -12.00
N VAL A 26 35.81 -32.26 -12.93
CA VAL A 26 35.54 -32.45 -14.36
C VAL A 26 36.79 -32.98 -15.05
N GLN A 27 36.64 -34.03 -15.85
CA GLN A 27 37.71 -34.53 -16.69
C GLN A 27 37.55 -34.00 -18.12
N VAL A 28 38.54 -33.24 -18.61
CA VAL A 28 38.61 -32.73 -19.97
C VAL A 28 39.65 -33.54 -20.76
N CYS A 29 39.22 -34.16 -21.85
CA CYS A 29 40.07 -34.95 -22.73
C CYS A 29 40.25 -34.26 -24.07
N MET A 30 41.46 -34.31 -24.63
CA MET A 30 41.75 -33.76 -25.95
C MET A 30 42.23 -34.86 -26.90
N GLY A 31 41.86 -34.74 -28.19
CA GLY A 31 42.34 -35.60 -29.26
C GLY A 31 42.77 -34.78 -30.47
N ALA A 32 43.72 -35.32 -31.23
CA ALA A 32 44.11 -34.83 -32.55
C ALA A 32 43.47 -35.72 -33.62
N ALA A 33 42.65 -35.13 -34.48
CA ALA A 33 41.99 -35.86 -35.56
C ALA A 33 42.91 -35.97 -36.78
N ASN A 34 43.07 -37.17 -37.35
CA ASN A 34 43.72 -37.32 -38.65
C ASN A 34 42.73 -36.96 -39.76
N SER A 35 42.94 -35.83 -40.42
CA SER A 35 42.02 -35.31 -41.43
C SER A 35 42.43 -35.60 -42.87
N ILE A 36 43.71 -35.90 -43.15
CA ILE A 36 44.24 -36.15 -44.50
C ILE A 36 45.37 -37.18 -44.45
N GLY A 37 45.40 -38.11 -45.41
CA GLY A 37 46.48 -39.06 -45.61
C GLY A 37 46.39 -40.32 -44.73
N PRO A 38 47.31 -41.29 -44.91
CA PRO A 38 47.32 -42.52 -44.13
C PRO A 38 47.65 -42.24 -42.65
N GLY A 39 46.88 -42.82 -41.73
CA GLY A 39 47.07 -42.66 -40.29
C GLY A 39 45.76 -42.70 -39.51
N SER A 40 45.81 -42.56 -38.19
CA SER A 40 44.65 -42.56 -37.29
C SER A 40 44.67 -41.36 -36.35
N SER A 41 43.48 -40.91 -35.94
CA SER A 41 43.33 -39.94 -34.85
C SER A 41 43.93 -40.48 -33.54
N VAL A 42 44.45 -39.59 -32.70
CA VAL A 42 45.11 -39.94 -31.43
C VAL A 42 44.52 -39.17 -30.25
N SER A 43 44.45 -39.80 -29.08
CA SER A 43 44.14 -39.09 -27.83
C SER A 43 45.41 -38.42 -27.31
N LEU A 44 45.31 -37.14 -27.00
CA LEU A 44 46.38 -36.35 -26.38
C LEU A 44 46.35 -36.43 -24.84
N GLY A 45 45.39 -37.18 -24.29
CA GLY A 45 45.20 -37.40 -22.86
C GLY A 45 44.10 -36.53 -22.24
N CYS A 46 43.89 -36.73 -20.94
CA CYS A 46 42.90 -36.02 -20.14
C CYS A 46 43.54 -35.27 -18.98
N ARG A 47 42.86 -34.22 -18.50
CA ARG A 47 43.19 -33.49 -17.29
C ARG A 47 41.95 -33.32 -16.44
N ASN A 48 42.09 -33.52 -15.14
CA ASN A 48 41.04 -33.20 -14.18
C ASN A 48 41.15 -31.74 -13.79
N VAL A 49 40.03 -31.04 -13.80
CA VAL A 49 39.88 -29.65 -13.36
C VAL A 49 38.81 -29.65 -12.28
N VAL A 50 39.10 -29.02 -11.14
CA VAL A 50 38.11 -28.81 -10.09
C VAL A 50 37.35 -27.53 -10.44
N MET A 51 36.06 -27.66 -10.73
CA MET A 51 35.21 -26.51 -10.97
C MET A 51 34.63 -26.01 -9.64
N PRO A 52 34.68 -24.68 -9.37
CA PRO A 52 33.92 -24.10 -8.27
C PRO A 52 32.45 -24.47 -8.40
N GLY A 53 31.80 -24.76 -7.27
CA GLY A 53 30.39 -25.08 -7.23
C GLY A 53 29.89 -25.37 -5.83
N GLY A 54 28.58 -25.49 -5.67
CA GLY A 54 27.91 -25.75 -4.40
C GLY A 54 26.90 -24.68 -4.02
N SER A 55 26.39 -24.78 -2.79
CA SER A 55 25.27 -23.96 -2.33
C SER A 55 25.53 -22.44 -2.39
N PRO A 56 24.48 -21.60 -2.53
CA PRO A 56 24.64 -20.16 -2.63
C PRO A 56 25.23 -19.54 -1.38
N ILE A 57 25.96 -18.45 -1.55
CA ILE A 57 26.56 -17.65 -0.49
C ILE A 57 25.98 -16.24 -0.58
N GLY A 58 25.61 -15.68 0.55
CA GLY A 58 25.01 -14.35 0.58
C GLY A 58 24.73 -13.88 1.99
N VAL A 59 24.25 -12.66 2.13
CA VAL A 59 23.94 -12.04 3.42
C VAL A 59 22.67 -11.21 3.32
N ILE A 60 21.99 -11.07 4.45
CA ILE A 60 21.01 -10.00 4.68
C ILE A 60 21.79 -8.78 5.18
N ASP A 61 21.85 -7.73 4.38
CA ASP A 61 22.45 -6.46 4.77
C ASP A 61 21.52 -5.73 5.74
N THR A 62 20.23 -5.60 5.38
CA THR A 62 19.21 -4.97 6.22
C THR A 62 17.90 -5.75 6.19
N ALA A 63 17.24 -5.78 7.34
CA ALA A 63 15.82 -6.08 7.48
C ALA A 63 15.24 -5.05 8.45
N SER A 64 14.46 -4.10 7.95
CA SER A 64 13.98 -2.94 8.72
C SER A 64 12.49 -2.77 8.59
N ASN A 65 11.84 -2.31 9.66
CA ASN A 65 10.42 -2.00 9.63
C ASN A 65 10.12 -0.74 8.79
N GLY A 66 8.92 -0.73 8.23
CA GLY A 66 8.17 0.44 7.80
C GLY A 66 6.76 0.35 8.38
N VAL A 67 5.93 1.37 8.15
CA VAL A 67 4.50 1.30 8.51
C VAL A 67 3.86 0.19 7.67
N GLY A 68 3.25 -0.81 8.34
CA GLY A 68 2.60 -1.95 7.68
C GLY A 68 3.50 -2.80 6.78
N SER A 69 4.83 -2.74 6.96
CA SER A 69 5.77 -3.41 6.05
C SER A 69 7.14 -3.71 6.66
N ILE A 70 7.86 -4.62 6.02
CA ILE A 70 9.28 -4.89 6.27
C ILE A 70 10.04 -4.81 4.96
N SER A 71 11.07 -3.98 4.92
CA SER A 71 12.01 -3.89 3.81
C SER A 71 13.23 -4.76 4.07
N VAL A 72 13.67 -5.52 3.06
CA VAL A 72 14.83 -6.42 3.14
C VAL A 72 15.77 -6.14 1.98
N THR A 73 17.06 -6.01 2.29
CA THR A 73 18.12 -5.88 1.27
C THR A 73 19.27 -6.83 1.58
N GLY A 74 20.02 -7.17 0.54
CA GLY A 74 21.18 -8.04 0.67
C GLY A 74 21.84 -8.33 -0.66
N TRP A 75 22.63 -9.40 -0.68
CA TRP A 75 23.19 -9.94 -1.91
C TRP A 75 23.32 -11.47 -1.81
N VAL A 76 23.35 -12.12 -2.98
CA VAL A 76 23.61 -13.55 -3.08
C VAL A 76 24.39 -13.86 -4.35
N VAL A 77 25.32 -14.81 -4.25
CA VAL A 77 26.08 -15.39 -5.35
C VAL A 77 25.91 -16.90 -5.27
N ASP A 78 25.67 -17.51 -6.42
CA ASP A 78 25.69 -18.95 -6.57
C ASP A 78 26.99 -19.35 -7.27
N PRO A 79 27.88 -20.15 -6.63
CA PRO A 79 29.12 -20.60 -7.24
C PRO A 79 28.96 -21.28 -8.60
N ASP A 80 27.79 -21.89 -8.86
CA ASP A 80 27.52 -22.67 -10.06
C ASP A 80 27.05 -21.82 -11.26
N THR A 81 26.78 -20.53 -11.08
CA THR A 81 26.33 -19.66 -12.18
C THR A 81 26.78 -18.20 -12.06
N ALA A 82 27.15 -17.62 -13.20
CA ALA A 82 27.37 -16.17 -13.34
C ALA A 82 26.09 -15.41 -13.72
N ALA A 83 24.91 -16.01 -13.58
CA ALA A 83 23.63 -15.29 -13.64
C ALA A 83 23.15 -14.93 -12.23
N ALA A 84 22.32 -13.89 -12.12
CA ALA A 84 21.59 -13.62 -10.89
C ALA A 84 20.63 -14.78 -10.58
N ILE A 85 20.57 -15.22 -9.32
CA ILE A 85 19.63 -16.24 -8.84
C ILE A 85 18.46 -15.60 -8.09
N ASP A 86 17.44 -16.39 -7.79
CA ASP A 86 16.31 -15.95 -6.99
C ASP A 86 16.61 -16.07 -5.49
N VAL A 87 15.95 -15.21 -4.71
CA VAL A 87 15.97 -15.19 -3.25
C VAL A 87 14.54 -15.27 -2.75
N HIS A 88 14.27 -16.19 -1.83
CA HIS A 88 12.97 -16.30 -1.20
C HIS A 88 13.00 -15.73 0.22
N VAL A 89 12.05 -14.85 0.52
CA VAL A 89 11.86 -14.23 1.83
C VAL A 89 10.65 -14.88 2.51
N TYR A 90 10.90 -15.40 3.70
CA TYR A 90 9.91 -16.00 4.58
C TYR A 90 9.72 -15.09 5.79
N VAL A 91 8.47 -14.86 6.17
CA VAL A 91 8.11 -14.15 7.40
C VAL A 91 7.29 -15.12 8.25
N ASP A 92 7.77 -15.38 9.47
CA ASP A 92 7.21 -16.35 10.42
C ASP A 92 7.03 -17.75 9.82
N GLY A 93 8.02 -18.17 9.03
CA GLY A 93 8.05 -19.47 8.37
C GLY A 93 7.18 -19.59 7.11
N ILE A 94 6.46 -18.53 6.72
CA ILE A 94 5.61 -18.55 5.53
C ILE A 94 6.27 -17.73 4.42
N GLY A 95 6.37 -18.30 3.21
CA GLY A 95 6.90 -17.60 2.03
C GLY A 95 6.03 -16.40 1.68
N ARG A 96 6.66 -15.22 1.54
CA ARG A 96 5.96 -13.95 1.27
C ARG A 96 6.40 -13.30 -0.03
N LEU A 97 7.65 -13.49 -0.43
CA LEU A 97 8.25 -12.77 -1.54
C LEU A 97 9.36 -13.60 -2.19
N ALA A 98 9.43 -13.57 -3.52
CA ALA A 98 10.56 -14.05 -4.30
C ALA A 98 11.16 -12.87 -5.06
N ILE A 99 12.48 -12.70 -5.00
CA ILE A 99 13.21 -11.56 -5.56
C ILE A 99 14.33 -12.09 -6.43
N ARG A 100 14.44 -11.64 -7.68
CA ARG A 100 15.63 -11.86 -8.49
C ARG A 100 16.75 -10.96 -7.98
N ALA A 101 17.92 -11.53 -7.67
CA ALA A 101 19.05 -10.77 -7.14
C ALA A 101 19.88 -10.11 -8.26
N ASP A 102 19.25 -9.26 -9.09
CA ASP A 102 19.88 -8.59 -10.24
C ASP A 102 20.31 -7.14 -9.98
N GLY A 103 20.15 -6.66 -8.74
CA GLY A 103 20.57 -5.32 -8.32
C GLY A 103 22.08 -5.14 -8.33
N THR A 104 22.56 -3.95 -8.67
CA THR A 104 24.00 -3.64 -8.77
C THR A 104 24.66 -3.51 -7.40
N ARG A 105 25.76 -4.25 -7.19
CA ARG A 105 26.62 -4.29 -6.00
C ARG A 105 28.09 -4.41 -6.41
N ASN A 106 28.75 -3.26 -6.57
CA ASN A 106 30.15 -3.19 -7.00
C ASN A 106 31.13 -3.74 -5.96
N ASP A 107 30.78 -3.62 -4.68
CA ASP A 107 31.50 -4.23 -3.56
C ASP A 107 31.51 -5.76 -3.66
N VAL A 108 30.36 -6.35 -4.01
CA VAL A 108 30.25 -7.80 -4.24
C VAL A 108 31.04 -8.20 -5.48
N ALA A 109 30.98 -7.43 -6.57
CA ALA A 109 31.81 -7.68 -7.76
C ALA A 109 33.31 -7.66 -7.45
N ALA A 110 33.77 -6.76 -6.58
CA ALA A 110 35.17 -6.70 -6.18
C ALA A 110 35.59 -7.92 -5.32
N GLY A 111 34.70 -8.42 -4.46
CA GLY A 111 34.92 -9.64 -3.66
C GLY A 111 34.76 -10.93 -4.46
N PHE A 112 33.95 -10.91 -5.53
CA PHE A 112 33.61 -12.05 -6.38
C PHE A 112 33.76 -11.71 -7.89
N PRO A 113 34.99 -11.45 -8.39
CA PRO A 113 35.20 -10.90 -9.74
C PRO A 113 34.62 -11.72 -10.90
N GLY A 114 34.47 -13.04 -10.72
CA GLY A 114 33.89 -13.93 -11.74
C GLY A 114 32.37 -13.83 -11.92
N TYR A 115 31.68 -13.12 -11.02
CA TYR A 115 30.22 -13.07 -10.98
C TYR A 115 29.67 -11.69 -11.37
N GLY A 116 30.48 -10.66 -11.54
CA GLY A 116 29.98 -9.32 -11.89
C GLY A 116 29.13 -8.68 -10.79
N ALA A 117 28.52 -7.53 -11.10
CA ALA A 117 27.91 -6.65 -10.08
C ALA A 117 26.42 -6.89 -9.82
N THR A 118 25.69 -7.59 -10.67
CA THR A 118 24.22 -7.72 -10.54
C THR A 118 23.83 -8.84 -9.56
N ARG A 119 24.15 -8.67 -8.28
CA ARG A 119 24.00 -9.70 -7.22
C ARG A 119 23.25 -9.24 -5.99
N GLY A 120 22.82 -7.98 -5.97
CA GLY A 120 22.02 -7.41 -4.91
C GLY A 120 20.55 -7.78 -5.05
N TYR A 121 19.86 -7.95 -3.92
CA TYR A 121 18.41 -8.04 -3.87
C TYR A 121 17.85 -6.96 -2.94
N SER A 122 16.66 -6.47 -3.27
CA SER A 122 15.90 -5.50 -2.47
C SER A 122 14.42 -5.74 -2.67
N GLY A 123 13.63 -5.74 -1.60
CA GLY A 123 12.20 -5.92 -1.67
C GLY A 123 11.51 -5.53 -0.37
N SER A 124 10.18 -5.44 -0.42
CA SER A 124 9.34 -5.13 0.73
C SER A 124 8.20 -6.12 0.85
N VAL A 125 7.86 -6.48 2.08
CA VAL A 125 6.74 -7.37 2.42
C VAL A 125 5.74 -6.56 3.23
N SER A 126 4.50 -6.47 2.75
CA SER A 126 3.39 -5.96 3.55
C SER A 126 3.05 -6.94 4.67
N ILE A 127 3.05 -6.46 5.91
CA ILE A 127 2.81 -7.26 7.10
C ILE A 127 2.20 -6.35 8.19
N GLY A 128 1.28 -6.89 8.98
CA GLY A 128 0.74 -6.16 10.13
C GLY A 128 1.80 -5.90 11.19
N GLY A 129 1.45 -5.14 12.22
CA GLY A 129 2.36 -4.88 13.33
C GLY A 129 2.62 -6.11 14.19
N GLY A 130 3.77 -6.07 14.87
CA GLY A 130 4.21 -7.13 15.76
C GLY A 130 5.67 -7.54 15.54
N ALA A 131 6.06 -8.54 16.32
CA ALA A 131 7.37 -9.17 16.21
C ALA A 131 7.36 -10.21 15.10
N HIS A 132 8.14 -10.01 14.05
CA HIS A 132 8.22 -10.91 12.91
C HIS A 132 9.62 -11.46 12.73
N THR A 133 9.73 -12.77 12.47
CA THR A 133 11.01 -13.40 12.10
C THR A 133 11.10 -13.50 10.58
N VAL A 134 12.05 -12.76 10.01
CA VAL A 134 12.32 -12.68 8.57
C VAL A 134 13.52 -13.56 8.25
N CYS A 135 13.32 -14.63 7.50
CA CYS A 135 14.38 -15.51 7.03
C CYS A 135 14.51 -15.42 5.52
N VAL A 136 15.75 -15.35 5.02
CA VAL A 136 16.03 -15.19 3.59
C VAL A 136 16.84 -16.36 3.08
N TYR A 137 16.41 -16.97 1.98
CA TYR A 137 17.06 -18.11 1.36
C TYR A 137 17.53 -17.78 -0.06
N GLY A 138 18.79 -18.12 -0.36
CA GLY A 138 19.31 -18.14 -1.73
C GLY A 138 18.87 -19.42 -2.45
N ILE A 139 18.22 -19.27 -3.60
CA ILE A 139 17.69 -20.40 -4.38
C ILE A 139 18.78 -20.93 -5.32
N ASN A 140 19.42 -22.00 -4.87
CA ASN A 140 20.45 -22.75 -5.59
C ASN A 140 20.08 -23.10 -7.04
N VAL A 141 21.07 -22.98 -7.91
CA VAL A 141 21.12 -23.48 -9.28
C VAL A 141 22.33 -24.40 -9.38
N GLY A 142 22.18 -25.59 -9.96
CA GLY A 142 23.31 -26.52 -10.08
C GLY A 142 23.44 -27.44 -8.87
N VAL A 143 24.67 -27.70 -8.42
CA VAL A 143 24.94 -28.67 -7.35
C VAL A 143 24.79 -28.02 -5.97
N GLY A 144 24.53 -28.82 -4.94
CA GLY A 144 24.31 -28.30 -3.59
C GLY A 144 22.83 -28.06 -3.27
N ASN A 145 22.56 -27.19 -2.29
CA ASN A 145 21.24 -26.98 -1.70
C ASN A 145 20.92 -25.49 -1.62
N HIS A 146 19.65 -25.14 -1.50
CA HIS A 146 19.24 -23.78 -1.13
C HIS A 146 19.87 -23.39 0.22
N SER A 147 20.38 -22.17 0.32
CA SER A 147 21.10 -21.68 1.51
C SER A 147 20.25 -20.72 2.32
N LEU A 148 20.17 -20.93 3.64
CA LEU A 148 19.69 -19.89 4.55
C LEU A 148 20.76 -18.80 4.66
N LEU A 149 20.49 -17.63 4.10
CA LEU A 149 21.41 -16.47 4.14
C LEU A 149 21.37 -15.77 5.50
N GLY A 150 20.25 -15.89 6.22
CA GLY A 150 20.11 -15.45 7.59
C GLY A 150 18.66 -15.29 8.02
N CYS A 151 18.47 -15.05 9.32
CA CYS A 151 17.20 -14.60 9.87
C CYS A 151 17.40 -13.32 10.69
N ARG A 152 16.37 -12.46 10.74
CA ARG A 152 16.31 -11.24 11.55
C ARG A 152 14.95 -11.14 12.20
N VAL A 153 14.89 -10.74 13.47
CA VAL A 153 13.64 -10.37 14.12
C VAL A 153 13.43 -8.88 13.91
N VAL A 154 12.30 -8.52 13.32
CA VAL A 154 11.90 -7.14 13.03
C VAL A 154 10.64 -6.82 13.84
N GLN A 155 10.66 -5.71 14.56
CA GLN A 155 9.47 -5.18 15.23
C GLN A 155 8.80 -4.17 14.30
N VAL A 156 7.60 -4.49 13.83
CA VAL A 156 6.78 -3.59 13.01
C VAL A 156 5.79 -2.88 13.94
N ALA A 157 5.70 -1.55 13.81
CA ALA A 157 4.71 -0.80 14.56
C ALA A 157 3.29 -1.24 14.14
N GLY A 158 2.41 -1.38 15.12
CA GLY A 158 1.00 -1.69 14.91
C GLY A 158 0.22 -1.53 16.20
N GLY A 159 -1.07 -1.86 16.15
CA GLY A 159 -1.97 -1.77 17.28
C GLY A 159 -3.25 -1.03 16.90
N SER A 160 -4.11 -0.82 17.89
CA SER A 160 -5.38 -0.14 17.67
C SER A 160 -5.20 1.25 17.04
N PRO A 161 -6.07 1.65 16.09
CA PRO A 161 -6.06 2.99 15.53
C PRO A 161 -6.31 4.04 16.60
N PHE A 162 -5.91 5.26 16.32
CA PHE A 162 -6.06 6.41 17.21
C PHE A 162 -6.44 7.65 16.42
N GLY A 163 -6.96 8.67 17.11
CA GLY A 163 -7.41 9.90 16.49
C GLY A 163 -8.35 10.67 17.41
N ALA A 164 -9.17 11.53 16.83
CA ALA A 164 -10.11 12.35 17.58
C ALA A 164 -11.39 12.65 16.78
N LEU A 165 -12.50 12.72 17.51
CA LEU A 165 -13.71 13.41 17.07
C LEU A 165 -13.56 14.91 17.41
N ASP A 166 -13.19 15.72 16.42
CA ASP A 166 -12.84 17.13 16.64
C ASP A 166 -14.08 18.00 16.89
N THR A 167 -15.07 17.97 16.00
CA THR A 167 -16.31 18.74 16.16
C THR A 167 -17.54 17.96 15.72
N VAL A 168 -18.67 18.28 16.35
CA VAL A 168 -20.01 17.92 15.91
C VAL A 168 -20.85 19.18 16.01
N THR A 169 -21.27 19.74 14.89
CA THR A 169 -22.05 20.99 14.83
C THR A 169 -23.29 20.82 13.97
N PHE A 170 -24.38 21.45 14.36
CA PHE A 170 -25.58 21.51 13.54
C PHE A 170 -25.49 22.70 12.59
N GLU A 171 -25.62 22.45 11.29
CA GLU A 171 -25.64 23.47 10.24
C GLU A 171 -26.55 23.03 9.09
N ASN A 172 -27.40 23.94 8.62
CA ASN A 172 -28.27 23.73 7.44
C ASN A 172 -29.05 22.40 7.46
N GLY A 173 -29.66 22.05 8.60
CA GLY A 173 -30.44 20.81 8.74
C GLY A 173 -29.61 19.53 8.89
N SER A 174 -28.29 19.62 8.95
CA SER A 174 -27.38 18.47 9.03
C SER A 174 -26.39 18.56 10.20
N LEU A 175 -25.86 17.43 10.63
CA LEU A 175 -24.75 17.37 11.58
C LEU A 175 -23.44 17.32 10.79
N ARG A 176 -22.65 18.39 10.84
CA ARG A 176 -21.28 18.36 10.36
C ARG A 176 -20.38 17.74 11.41
N VAL A 177 -19.73 16.65 11.03
CA VAL A 177 -18.86 15.85 11.88
C VAL A 177 -17.45 15.90 11.31
N THR A 178 -16.50 16.40 12.10
CA THR A 178 -15.10 16.50 11.70
C THR A 178 -14.18 15.76 12.67
N GLY A 179 -13.05 15.30 12.15
CA GLY A 179 -12.03 14.66 12.95
C GLY A 179 -10.92 14.07 12.10
N TRP A 180 -10.19 13.13 12.70
CA TRP A 180 -9.14 12.37 12.02
C TRP A 180 -8.95 11.02 12.69
N ALA A 181 -8.39 10.07 11.93
CA ALA A 181 -8.04 8.75 12.42
C ALA A 181 -6.82 8.22 11.66
N VAL A 182 -5.89 7.61 12.40
CA VAL A 182 -4.69 6.94 11.88
C VAL A 182 -4.65 5.53 12.45
N ASP A 183 -4.29 4.56 11.62
CA ASP A 183 -4.02 3.20 12.04
C ASP A 183 -2.52 2.91 11.91
N PRO A 184 -1.80 2.55 13.01
CA PRO A 184 -0.38 2.27 12.96
C PRO A 184 0.03 1.13 12.00
N ASP A 185 -0.91 0.26 11.61
CA ASP A 185 -0.66 -0.85 10.71
C ASP A 185 -0.69 -0.45 9.22
N THR A 186 -1.07 0.78 8.86
CA THR A 186 -1.15 1.21 7.45
C THR A 186 -0.94 2.70 7.23
N VAL A 187 -0.30 3.05 6.11
CA VAL A 187 -0.20 4.45 5.64
C VAL A 187 -1.48 4.93 4.94
N SER A 188 -2.35 4.02 4.54
CA SER A 188 -3.61 4.35 3.86
C SER A 188 -4.64 4.86 4.87
N SER A 189 -5.50 5.78 4.46
CA SER A 189 -6.68 6.19 5.23
C SER A 189 -7.53 4.99 5.63
N ILE A 190 -8.12 5.04 6.83
CA ILE A 190 -8.98 3.97 7.37
C ILE A 190 -10.46 4.36 7.42
N PRO A 191 -11.38 3.38 7.54
CA PRO A 191 -12.78 3.66 7.77
C PRO A 191 -13.02 4.25 9.16
N VAL A 192 -13.99 5.14 9.28
CA VAL A 192 -14.50 5.68 10.54
C VAL A 192 -16.00 5.45 10.58
N HIS A 193 -16.50 4.82 11.63
CA HIS A 193 -17.93 4.65 11.84
C HIS A 193 -18.43 5.69 12.84
N VAL A 194 -19.34 6.54 12.38
CA VAL A 194 -20.01 7.53 13.23
C VAL A 194 -21.40 7.02 13.56
N TYR A 195 -21.77 7.05 14.84
CA TYR A 195 -23.08 6.64 15.33
C TYR A 195 -23.84 7.85 15.84
N VAL A 196 -25.03 8.09 15.31
CA VAL A 196 -25.98 9.12 15.77
C VAL A 196 -27.16 8.38 16.39
N GLN A 197 -27.33 8.44 17.72
CA GLN A 197 -28.37 7.69 18.46
C GLN A 197 -28.41 6.18 18.12
N GLY A 198 -27.24 5.57 17.91
CA GLY A 198 -27.11 4.16 17.58
C GLY A 198 -27.26 3.82 16.09
N GLN A 199 -27.69 4.76 15.24
CA GLN A 199 -27.64 4.59 13.78
C GLN A 199 -26.22 4.84 13.27
N GLY A 200 -25.63 3.85 12.61
CA GLY A 200 -24.25 3.91 12.10
C GLY A 200 -24.14 4.47 10.68
N TYR A 201 -23.09 5.27 10.46
CA TYR A 201 -22.69 5.85 9.19
C TYR A 201 -21.21 5.52 8.95
N ALA A 202 -20.91 4.87 7.83
CA ALA A 202 -19.54 4.54 7.45
C ALA A 202 -18.92 5.67 6.63
N LEU A 203 -17.82 6.21 7.13
CA LEU A 203 -17.01 7.25 6.51
C LEU A 203 -15.60 6.71 6.21
N THR A 204 -14.83 7.45 5.43
CA THR A 204 -13.39 7.20 5.24
C THR A 204 -12.63 8.44 5.69
N ALA A 205 -11.60 8.26 6.50
CA ALA A 205 -10.73 9.35 6.95
C ALA A 205 -9.71 9.72 5.86
N ASN A 206 -10.13 10.10 4.66
CA ASN A 206 -9.24 10.43 3.53
C ASN A 206 -9.09 11.94 3.26
N GLY A 207 -9.68 12.78 4.11
CA GLY A 207 -9.59 14.23 4.06
C GLY A 207 -8.20 14.76 4.41
N ASN A 208 -7.87 15.95 3.90
CA ASN A 208 -6.56 16.56 4.04
C ASN A 208 -6.36 17.20 5.43
N ARG A 209 -5.34 16.75 6.16
CA ARG A 209 -4.90 17.23 7.49
C ARG A 209 -3.38 17.44 7.53
N PRO A 210 -2.88 18.60 7.06
CA PRO A 210 -1.45 18.89 7.04
C PRO A 210 -0.78 18.86 8.42
N ASP A 211 -1.53 19.14 9.48
CA ASP A 211 -1.08 19.03 10.87
C ASP A 211 -0.74 17.58 11.25
N ILE A 212 -1.52 16.61 10.77
CA ILE A 212 -1.23 15.18 10.94
C ILE A 212 0.02 14.78 10.16
N ALA A 213 0.19 15.26 8.92
CA ALA A 213 1.44 15.04 8.18
C ALA A 213 2.67 15.65 8.88
N GLY A 214 2.51 16.78 9.58
CA GLY A 214 3.59 17.40 10.36
C GLY A 214 3.97 16.61 11.61
N GLY A 215 2.98 16.08 12.35
CA GLY A 215 3.22 15.30 13.57
C GLY A 215 3.53 13.81 13.32
N LEU A 216 3.02 13.25 12.22
CA LEU A 216 3.11 11.85 11.83
C LEU A 216 3.50 11.71 10.34
N PRO A 217 4.74 12.08 9.97
CA PRO A 217 5.13 12.19 8.55
C PRO A 217 4.99 10.91 7.73
N ALA A 218 5.14 9.74 8.37
CA ALA A 218 5.03 8.44 7.69
C ALA A 218 3.64 8.14 7.11
N TYR A 219 2.59 8.78 7.63
CA TYR A 219 1.20 8.54 7.23
C TYR A 219 0.68 9.57 6.22
N GLY A 220 1.30 10.76 6.17
CA GLY A 220 0.86 11.85 5.32
C GLY A 220 -0.41 12.56 5.83
N ALA A 221 -1.03 13.38 4.97
CA ALA A 221 -2.12 14.26 5.37
C ALA A 221 -3.53 13.65 5.20
N ALA A 222 -3.67 12.57 4.43
CA ALA A 222 -4.97 12.01 4.04
C ALA A 222 -5.57 11.13 5.15
N HIS A 223 -5.80 11.71 6.32
CA HIS A 223 -6.26 11.03 7.54
C HIS A 223 -7.40 11.78 8.27
N GLY A 224 -7.97 12.81 7.66
CA GLY A 224 -9.11 13.57 8.19
C GLY A 224 -10.46 13.04 7.71
N PHE A 225 -11.53 13.31 8.47
CA PHE A 225 -12.91 13.17 7.98
C PHE A 225 -13.68 14.46 8.25
N ASP A 226 -14.60 14.77 7.33
CA ASP A 226 -15.44 15.96 7.35
C ASP A 226 -16.68 15.67 6.51
N ASN A 227 -17.78 15.36 7.19
CA ASN A 227 -18.98 14.84 6.54
C ASN A 227 -20.24 15.44 7.18
N LEU A 228 -21.25 15.65 6.34
CA LEU A 228 -22.60 15.96 6.78
C LEU A 228 -23.37 14.66 6.98
N LEU A 229 -23.95 14.49 8.16
CA LEU A 229 -24.81 13.37 8.52
C LEU A 229 -26.23 13.86 8.79
N PRO A 230 -27.24 12.98 8.65
CA PRO A 230 -28.60 13.27 9.09
C PRO A 230 -28.62 13.75 10.55
N ALA A 231 -29.47 14.74 10.82
CA ALA A 231 -29.61 15.39 12.11
C ALA A 231 -31.01 15.11 12.69
N PRO A 232 -31.24 13.97 13.37
CA PRO A 232 -32.52 13.76 14.05
C PRO A 232 -32.76 14.90 15.06
N GLU A 233 -34.00 15.36 15.13
CA GLU A 233 -34.37 16.47 16.02
C GLU A 233 -34.08 16.14 17.49
N GLY A 234 -33.72 17.17 18.27
CA GLY A 234 -33.53 17.07 19.71
C GLY A 234 -32.10 16.76 20.13
N ARG A 235 -31.94 16.25 21.36
CA ARG A 235 -30.62 15.93 21.92
C ARG A 235 -30.06 14.67 21.28
N GLN A 236 -28.97 14.81 20.54
CA GLN A 236 -28.27 13.72 19.87
C GLN A 236 -26.95 13.44 20.59
N THR A 237 -26.63 12.15 20.77
CA THR A 237 -25.26 11.70 21.09
C THR A 237 -24.62 11.18 19.82
N VAL A 238 -23.47 11.73 19.46
CA VAL A 238 -22.69 11.36 18.28
C VAL A 238 -21.35 10.80 18.73
N CYS A 239 -21.09 9.53 18.42
CA CYS A 239 -19.83 8.87 18.74
C CYS A 239 -19.11 8.43 17.46
N ALA A 240 -17.79 8.63 17.38
CA ALA A 240 -16.99 8.19 16.25
C ALA A 240 -16.01 7.09 16.67
N TYR A 241 -15.91 6.04 15.86
CA TYR A 241 -14.99 4.92 16.05
C TYR A 241 -14.08 4.78 14.82
N ALA A 242 -12.77 4.68 15.04
CA ALA A 242 -11.83 4.26 14.02
C ALA A 242 -11.89 2.74 13.83
N ILE A 243 -12.01 2.32 12.58
CA ILE A 243 -12.08 0.90 12.22
C ILE A 243 -10.66 0.39 11.93
N ASN A 244 -10.25 -0.56 12.76
CA ASN A 244 -8.92 -1.17 12.78
C ASN A 244 -8.63 -1.98 11.52
N VAL A 245 -7.43 -1.81 10.99
CA VAL A 245 -6.80 -2.65 9.97
C VAL A 245 -5.61 -3.35 10.61
N GLY A 246 -5.40 -4.64 10.35
CA GLY A 246 -4.27 -5.36 10.95
C GLY A 246 -4.49 -5.73 12.42
N ALA A 247 -3.44 -5.66 13.24
CA ALA A 247 -3.47 -6.12 14.62
C ALA A 247 -4.02 -5.05 15.57
N GLY A 248 -5.04 -5.38 16.37
CA GLY A 248 -5.61 -4.42 17.31
C GLY A 248 -7.12 -4.53 17.41
N ASN A 249 -7.74 -3.52 18.01
CA ASN A 249 -9.20 -3.39 18.16
C ASN A 249 -9.65 -2.04 17.61
N HIS A 250 -10.91 -1.95 17.18
CA HIS A 250 -11.53 -0.66 16.86
C HIS A 250 -11.47 0.29 18.07
N SER A 251 -11.28 1.59 17.81
CA SER A 251 -11.04 2.59 18.86
C SER A 251 -12.12 3.65 18.88
N LEU A 252 -12.65 3.98 20.05
CA LEU A 252 -13.51 5.14 20.25
C LEU A 252 -12.67 6.42 20.14
N LEU A 253 -12.97 7.26 19.16
CA LEU A 253 -12.32 8.57 18.95
C LEU A 253 -12.94 9.68 19.80
N GLY A 254 -14.17 9.46 20.26
CA GLY A 254 -14.88 10.36 21.17
C GLY A 254 -16.39 10.32 20.95
N CYS A 255 -17.11 10.88 21.92
CA CYS A 255 -18.55 11.14 21.84
C CYS A 255 -18.83 12.62 22.14
N ARG A 256 -19.78 13.22 21.44
CA ARG A 256 -20.24 14.59 21.67
C ARG A 256 -21.76 14.64 21.71
N GLU A 257 -22.29 15.46 22.61
CA GLU A 257 -23.70 15.81 22.60
C GLU A 257 -23.92 17.06 21.74
N VAL A 258 -24.96 17.04 20.93
CA VAL A 258 -25.42 18.18 20.13
C VAL A 258 -26.93 18.30 20.26
N VAL A 259 -27.41 19.54 20.33
CA VAL A 259 -28.85 19.82 20.33
C VAL A 259 -29.23 20.26 18.93
N VAL A 260 -30.00 19.42 18.25
CA VAL A 260 -30.63 19.79 16.98
C VAL A 260 -31.92 20.54 17.30
N PRO A 261 -32.13 21.76 16.77
CA PRO A 261 -33.36 22.52 16.99
C PRO A 261 -34.61 21.67 16.74
N MET A 262 -35.61 21.88 17.59
CA MET A 262 -36.91 21.26 17.46
C MET A 262 -37.93 22.41 17.34
N GLY A 263 -38.56 22.57 16.19
CA GLY A 263 -39.61 23.56 16.03
C GLY A 263 -40.31 23.48 14.68
N SER A 264 -41.61 23.77 14.68
CA SER A 264 -42.33 23.99 13.44
C SER A 264 -41.96 25.36 12.87
N PRO A 265 -42.04 25.54 11.53
CA PRO A 265 -41.94 26.86 10.94
C PRO A 265 -42.93 27.83 11.59
N ILE A 266 -42.43 29.01 11.93
CA ILE A 266 -43.23 30.13 12.42
C ILE A 266 -43.23 31.24 11.38
N GLY A 267 -44.31 32.00 11.30
CA GLY A 267 -44.40 33.07 10.32
C GLY A 267 -45.57 33.99 10.59
N HIS A 268 -45.59 35.09 9.84
CA HIS A 268 -46.63 36.09 9.91
C HIS A 268 -46.84 36.75 8.54
N ILE A 269 -48.10 37.08 8.25
CA ILE A 269 -48.46 37.89 7.08
C ILE A 269 -48.56 39.34 7.54
N ASP A 270 -47.67 40.18 7.04
CA ASP A 270 -47.61 41.59 7.41
C ASP A 270 -48.63 42.42 6.62
N GLY A 271 -48.96 42.00 5.40
CA GLY A 271 -49.92 42.70 4.57
C GLY A 271 -50.38 41.89 3.37
N ALA A 272 -51.59 42.22 2.90
CA ALA A 272 -52.12 41.78 1.63
C ALA A 272 -52.76 42.97 0.91
N SER A 273 -52.47 43.14 -0.37
CA SER A 273 -53.04 44.20 -1.20
C SER A 273 -53.54 43.64 -2.54
N ILE A 274 -54.54 44.31 -3.12
CA ILE A 274 -55.12 43.91 -4.40
C ILE A 274 -54.77 44.98 -5.43
N ALA A 275 -54.18 44.56 -6.55
CA ALA A 275 -53.93 45.42 -7.70
C ALA A 275 -54.14 44.63 -9.00
N ASN A 276 -54.88 45.20 -9.96
CA ASN A 276 -55.12 44.62 -11.29
C ASN A 276 -55.61 43.16 -11.27
N GLY A 277 -56.53 42.82 -10.35
CA GLY A 277 -57.07 41.46 -10.22
C GLY A 277 -56.12 40.44 -9.60
N SER A 278 -54.94 40.88 -9.12
CA SER A 278 -53.97 40.05 -8.41
C SER A 278 -53.90 40.44 -6.93
N VAL A 279 -53.66 39.45 -6.07
CA VAL A 279 -53.38 39.66 -4.65
C VAL A 279 -51.87 39.58 -4.45
N SER A 280 -51.28 40.63 -3.87
CA SER A 280 -49.90 40.61 -3.38
C SER A 280 -49.93 40.37 -1.87
N ILE A 281 -49.11 39.45 -1.38
CA ILE A 281 -48.97 39.14 0.05
C ILE A 281 -47.50 39.34 0.43
N ASN A 282 -47.26 40.04 1.54
CA ASN A 282 -45.93 40.18 2.12
C ASN A 282 -45.96 39.74 3.58
N GLY A 283 -44.83 39.22 4.05
CA GLY A 283 -44.69 38.66 5.37
C GLY A 283 -43.34 37.98 5.53
N TRP A 284 -43.19 37.20 6.60
CA TRP A 284 -41.99 36.43 6.86
C TRP A 284 -42.35 35.04 7.36
N ALA A 285 -41.46 34.08 7.11
CA ALA A 285 -41.48 32.75 7.69
C ALA A 285 -40.05 32.36 8.05
N ILE A 286 -39.89 31.69 9.19
CA ILE A 286 -38.63 31.12 9.66
C ILE A 286 -38.91 29.66 10.03
N ASP A 287 -38.09 28.76 9.49
CA ASP A 287 -37.97 27.40 9.99
C ASP A 287 -36.78 27.36 10.98
N PRO A 288 -37.02 27.09 12.28
CA PRO A 288 -35.94 27.04 13.27
C PRO A 288 -34.94 25.89 13.03
N ASN A 289 -35.23 24.97 12.10
CA ASN A 289 -34.37 23.84 11.74
C ASN A 289 -33.39 24.18 10.61
N THR A 290 -33.45 25.35 9.97
CA THR A 290 -32.51 25.75 8.92
C THR A 290 -32.22 27.25 8.93
N ALA A 291 -30.97 27.63 8.64
CA ALA A 291 -30.58 29.03 8.45
C ALA A 291 -30.77 29.51 7.00
N SER A 292 -31.08 28.60 6.06
CA SER A 292 -31.25 28.93 4.64
C SER A 292 -32.73 29.11 4.29
N PRO A 293 -33.15 30.23 3.67
CA PRO A 293 -34.39 30.27 2.92
C PRO A 293 -34.22 29.42 1.66
N ASP A 294 -35.03 28.37 1.49
CA ASP A 294 -34.93 27.51 0.31
C ASP A 294 -35.39 28.27 -0.96
N GLU A 295 -34.54 28.34 -1.98
CA GLU A 295 -34.83 29.01 -3.27
C GLU A 295 -35.76 28.20 -4.21
N GLU A 296 -36.55 27.27 -3.71
CA GLU A 296 -37.48 26.48 -4.53
C GLU A 296 -38.93 26.84 -4.17
N THR A 297 -39.35 28.03 -4.60
CA THR A 297 -40.76 28.43 -4.51
C THR A 297 -41.55 27.77 -5.64
N ASP A 298 -41.90 26.50 -5.48
CA ASP A 298 -42.92 25.86 -6.32
C ASP A 298 -44.30 26.37 -5.85
N PHE A 299 -44.68 27.56 -6.34
CA PHE A 299 -45.97 28.17 -6.09
C PHE A 299 -47.05 27.42 -6.87
N ILE A 300 -47.66 26.39 -6.27
CA ILE A 300 -48.90 25.81 -6.78
C ILE A 300 -50.05 26.27 -5.89
N PRO A 301 -50.76 27.37 -6.23
CA PRO A 301 -51.93 27.77 -5.47
C PRO A 301 -53.06 26.74 -5.67
N GLU A 302 -53.53 26.12 -4.58
CA GLU A 302 -54.79 25.38 -4.60
C GLU A 302 -55.96 26.39 -4.50
N LEU A 303 -56.76 26.44 -5.57
CA LEU A 303 -57.94 27.30 -5.68
C LEU A 303 -59.21 26.51 -5.36
N ASP A 304 -59.80 26.80 -4.20
CA ASP A 304 -61.19 26.40 -3.92
C ASP A 304 -62.12 27.58 -4.26
N LEU A 305 -62.63 27.54 -5.50
CA LEU A 305 -63.54 28.54 -6.05
C LEU A 305 -64.91 28.54 -5.38
N CYS A 306 -65.32 27.44 -4.72
CA CYS A 306 -66.60 27.39 -4.01
C CYS A 306 -66.53 28.11 -2.66
N GLN A 307 -65.38 28.11 -1.99
CA GLN A 307 -65.20 28.78 -0.70
C GLN A 307 -64.60 30.20 -0.79
N ARG A 308 -64.25 30.67 -2.00
CA ARG A 308 -63.45 31.90 -2.20
C ARG A 308 -62.16 31.90 -1.37
N ARG A 309 -61.50 30.74 -1.27
CA ARG A 309 -60.25 30.55 -0.53
C ARG A 309 -59.15 30.18 -1.51
N VAL A 310 -58.02 30.86 -1.37
CA VAL A 310 -56.78 30.51 -2.04
C VAL A 310 -55.80 30.12 -0.95
N ARG A 311 -55.31 28.89 -0.98
CA ARG A 311 -54.20 28.47 -0.13
C ARG A 311 -52.92 28.62 -0.96
N VAL A 312 -51.97 29.35 -0.40
CA VAL A 312 -50.61 29.42 -0.93
C VAL A 312 -49.72 28.80 0.14
N ASP A 313 -49.22 27.61 -0.14
CA ASP A 313 -48.27 26.96 0.75
C ASP A 313 -46.87 27.47 0.41
N TYR A 314 -46.29 28.25 1.33
CA TYR A 314 -44.88 28.59 1.29
C TYR A 314 -44.12 27.45 1.95
N ALA A 315 -43.53 26.59 1.13
CA ALA A 315 -42.81 25.43 1.63
C ALA A 315 -41.39 25.87 2.03
N VAL A 316 -41.09 25.93 3.32
CA VAL A 316 -39.72 25.79 3.80
C VAL A 316 -39.47 24.29 3.85
N ARG A 317 -38.72 23.75 2.89
CA ARG A 317 -38.50 22.31 2.75
C ARG A 317 -37.04 22.02 3.01
N VAL A 318 -36.78 21.38 4.14
CA VAL A 318 -35.56 20.59 4.32
C VAL A 318 -35.53 19.53 3.21
N ARG A 319 -34.58 19.63 2.28
CA ARG A 319 -34.29 18.50 1.38
C ARG A 319 -33.78 17.34 2.23
N ASN A 320 -34.49 16.21 2.17
CA ASN A 320 -34.02 14.91 2.69
C ASN A 320 -32.73 14.47 2.00
#